data_AF-A0A969LPK4-F1
#
_entry.id   AF-A0A969LPK4-F1
#
_cell.length_a   1.000
_cell.length_b   1.000
_cell.length_c   1.000
_cell.angle_alpha   90.00
_cell.angle_beta   90.00
_cell.angle_gamma   90.00
#
_symmetry.space_group_name_H-M   'P 1'
#
loop_
_entity.id
_entity.type
_entity.pdbx_description
1 polymer ?
#
loop_
_entity_poly.entity_id
_entity_poly.type
_entity_poly.pdbx_seq_one_letter_code
_entity_poly.pdbx_strand_id
1 'polypeptide(L)'
;MTFWKSVRERDDVWDVLISIRQYDFSETPYDPDGEWVHSDVVLIITSAQPDDVVSWFPEHAVPEFAGDSWDDVGEKHSHVFVPTGMKPLFFWYD
;
A
#
# COMPACT_ATOMS: atom_id res chain seq x y z
N MET A 1 -7.18 -19.55 -7.07
CA MET A 1 -6.12 -18.88 -6.28
C MET A 1 -6.46 -17.41 -6.26
N THR A 2 -6.43 -16.73 -5.10
CA THR A 2 -6.78 -15.30 -5.02
C THR A 2 -5.63 -14.44 -5.53
N PHE A 3 -5.92 -13.25 -6.05
CA PHE A 3 -4.91 -12.31 -6.57
C PHE A 3 -3.80 -12.01 -5.54
N TRP A 4 -4.18 -11.69 -4.30
CA TRP A 4 -3.20 -11.42 -3.24
C TRP A 4 -2.29 -12.61 -2.92
N LYS A 5 -2.79 -13.84 -3.08
CA LYS A 5 -1.98 -15.03 -2.91
C LYS A 5 -0.94 -15.17 -4.03
N SER A 6 -1.29 -14.87 -5.28
CA SER A 6 -0.30 -14.87 -6.37
C SER A 6 0.76 -13.78 -6.22
N VAL A 7 0.42 -12.62 -5.65
CA VAL A 7 1.40 -11.57 -5.33
C VAL A 7 2.35 -12.04 -4.23
N ARG A 8 1.83 -12.62 -3.15
CA ARG A 8 2.65 -13.10 -2.04
C ARG A 8 3.62 -14.22 -2.43
N GLU A 9 3.28 -15.04 -3.42
CA GLU A 9 4.11 -16.19 -3.84
C GLU A 9 5.30 -15.81 -4.73
N ARG A 10 5.48 -14.53 -5.08
CA ARG A 10 6.64 -14.07 -5.86
C ARG A 10 7.91 -14.01 -5.02
N ASP A 11 9.05 -14.30 -5.64
CA ASP A 11 10.37 -14.30 -4.98
C ASP A 11 10.83 -12.89 -4.54
N ASP A 12 10.29 -11.85 -5.18
CA ASP A 12 10.59 -10.45 -4.90
C ASP A 12 9.63 -9.83 -3.85
N VAL A 13 8.71 -10.61 -3.28
CA VAL A 13 7.72 -10.13 -2.30
C VAL A 13 7.94 -10.79 -0.93
N TRP A 14 8.19 -9.97 0.08
CA TRP A 14 8.30 -10.42 1.47
C TRP A 14 6.93 -10.59 2.13
N ASP A 15 6.04 -9.61 1.98
CA ASP A 15 4.72 -9.65 2.59
C ASP A 15 3.70 -8.76 1.86
N VAL A 16 2.42 -9.04 2.10
CA VAL A 16 1.28 -8.27 1.61
C VAL A 16 0.35 -7.97 2.78
N LEU A 17 0.17 -6.70 3.13
CA LEU A 17 -0.74 -6.27 4.17
C LEU A 17 -1.90 -5.48 3.55
N ILE A 18 -3.12 -5.79 3.97
CA ILE A 18 -4.35 -5.13 3.51
C ILE A 18 -4.94 -4.39 4.70
N SER A 19 -5.08 -3.06 4.57
CA SER A 19 -5.71 -2.20 5.57
C SER A 19 -6.98 -1.61 4.99
N ILE A 20 -8.12 -1.97 5.57
CA ILE A 20 -9.42 -1.37 5.28
C ILE A 20 -9.71 -0.40 6.42
N ARG A 21 -9.88 0.89 6.13
CA ARG A 21 -10.13 1.92 7.13
C ARG A 21 -11.47 2.60 6.86
N GLN A 22 -12.34 2.58 7.85
CA GLN A 22 -13.57 3.36 7.84
C GLN A 22 -13.52 4.32 9.03
N TYR A 23 -13.43 5.62 8.76
CA TYR A 23 -13.59 6.66 9.77
C TYR A 23 -15.07 7.04 9.86
N ASP A 24 -15.58 7.19 11.09
CA ASP A 24 -16.86 7.89 11.29
C ASP A 24 -16.64 9.34 10.84
N PHE A 25 -17.47 9.82 9.91
CA PHE A 25 -17.41 11.17 9.35
C PHE A 25 -17.08 12.19 10.44
N SER A 26 -15.93 12.87 10.33
CA SER A 26 -15.78 14.16 10.98
C SER A 26 -16.79 15.11 10.32
N GLU A 27 -17.41 16.01 11.09
CA GLU A 27 -18.47 16.91 10.61
C GLU A 27 -18.00 17.90 9.51
N THR A 28 -16.76 17.77 9.07
CA THR A 28 -16.10 18.54 8.03
C THR A 28 -15.55 17.57 6.97
N PRO A 29 -16.02 17.63 5.70
CA PRO A 29 -15.59 16.72 4.63
C PRO A 29 -14.10 16.84 4.24
N TYR A 30 -13.36 17.72 4.89
CA TYR A 30 -11.92 17.90 4.75
C TYR A 30 -11.34 18.12 6.14
N ASP A 31 -10.55 17.16 6.61
CA ASP A 31 -9.58 17.42 7.65
C ASP A 31 -8.53 18.39 7.06
N PRO A 32 -8.30 19.59 7.65
CA PRO A 32 -7.28 20.53 7.18
C PRO A 32 -5.86 19.96 7.23
N ASP A 33 -5.60 18.87 7.96
CA ASP A 33 -4.32 18.15 7.98
C ASP A 33 -4.19 17.10 6.86
N GLY A 34 -5.23 16.97 6.01
CA GLY A 34 -5.15 16.21 4.77
C GLY A 34 -5.16 14.69 4.93
N GLU A 35 -5.58 14.16 6.09
CA GLU A 35 -5.82 12.73 6.25
C GLU A 35 -6.98 12.31 5.33
N TRP A 36 -6.67 11.46 4.35
CA TRP A 36 -7.67 10.88 3.45
C TRP A 36 -8.63 10.00 4.26
N VAL A 37 -9.83 10.54 4.47
CA VAL A 37 -10.90 10.01 5.34
C VAL A 37 -11.47 8.68 4.85
N HIS A 38 -11.22 8.33 3.59
CA HIS A 38 -11.47 7.02 3.00
C HIS A 38 -10.21 6.63 2.23
N SER A 39 -9.52 5.57 2.66
CA SER A 39 -8.53 4.94 1.80
C SER A 39 -8.39 3.47 2.19
N ASP A 40 -8.81 2.60 1.28
CA ASP A 40 -8.38 1.21 1.30
C ASP A 40 -6.94 1.21 0.83
N VAL A 41 -6.03 0.72 1.67
CA VAL A 41 -4.59 0.74 1.38
C VAL A 41 -4.06 -0.67 1.41
N VAL A 42 -3.37 -1.03 0.33
CA VAL A 42 -2.56 -2.23 0.27
C VAL A 42 -1.09 -1.86 0.36
N LEU A 43 -0.39 -2.54 1.26
CA LEU A 43 1.04 -2.43 1.45
C LEU A 43 1.71 -3.69 0.92
N ILE A 44 2.65 -3.54 -0.03
CA ILE A 44 3.47 -4.64 -0.53
C ILE A 44 4.92 -4.37 -0.18
N ILE A 45 5.56 -5.27 0.55
CA ILE A 45 6.99 -5.17 0.89
C ILE A 45 7.77 -5.95 -0.16
N THR A 46 8.56 -5.23 -0.96
CA THR A 46 9.21 -5.80 -2.15
C THR A 46 10.51 -5.07 -2.48
N SER A 47 11.35 -5.72 -3.29
CA SER A 47 12.51 -5.09 -3.95
C SER A 47 12.17 -4.49 -5.31
N ALA A 48 10.96 -4.70 -5.83
CA ALA A 48 10.49 -4.17 -7.12
C ALA A 48 10.22 -2.65 -7.08
N GLN A 49 10.18 -2.02 -8.26
CA GLN A 49 9.79 -0.61 -8.39
C GLN A 49 8.27 -0.46 -8.48
N PRO A 50 7.70 0.70 -8.08
CA PRO A 50 6.25 0.93 -8.11
C PRO A 50 5.58 0.56 -9.44
N ASP A 51 6.14 1.02 -10.56
CA ASP A 51 5.58 0.76 -11.90
C ASP A 51 5.54 -0.73 -12.25
N ASP A 52 6.57 -1.48 -11.84
CA ASP A 52 6.61 -2.93 -12.03
C ASP A 52 5.49 -3.61 -11.24
N VAL A 53 5.27 -3.17 -9.99
CA VAL A 53 4.23 -3.73 -9.13
C VAL A 53 2.82 -3.39 -9.62
N VAL A 54 2.61 -2.17 -10.14
CA VAL A 54 1.34 -1.79 -10.78
C VAL A 54 0.99 -2.72 -11.93
N SER A 55 1.98 -3.19 -12.71
CA SER A 55 1.76 -4.15 -13.79
C SER A 55 1.28 -5.54 -13.34
N TRP A 56 1.40 -5.86 -12.04
CA TRP A 56 0.95 -7.15 -11.51
C TRP A 56 -0.56 -7.18 -11.27
N PHE A 57 -1.19 -6.01 -11.11
CA PHE A 57 -2.62 -5.93 -10.83
C PHE A 57 -3.43 -6.29 -12.07
N PRO A 58 -4.52 -7.06 -11.92
CA PRO A 58 -5.45 -7.23 -13.03
C PRO A 58 -6.14 -5.90 -13.33
N GLU A 59 -6.55 -5.70 -14.58
CA GLU A 59 -7.11 -4.43 -15.09
C GLU A 59 -8.24 -3.85 -14.21
N HIS A 60 -9.05 -4.70 -13.59
CA HIS A 60 -10.19 -4.31 -12.74
C HIS A 60 -9.83 -4.03 -11.27
N ALA A 61 -8.55 -4.15 -10.89
CA ALA A 61 -8.07 -3.95 -9.52
C ALA A 61 -6.77 -3.13 -9.49
N VAL A 62 -6.56 -2.27 -10.49
CA VAL A 62 -5.45 -1.31 -10.49
C VAL A 62 -5.74 -0.22 -9.45
N PRO A 63 -4.79 0.11 -8.57
CA PRO A 63 -4.96 1.18 -7.59
C PRO A 63 -5.00 2.55 -8.27
N GLU A 64 -5.71 3.51 -7.66
CA GLU A 64 -5.78 4.88 -8.16
C GLU A 64 -4.42 5.59 -7.99
N PHE A 65 -3.75 5.32 -6.87
CA PHE A 65 -2.43 5.86 -6.57
C PHE A 65 -1.47 4.75 -6.13
N ALA A 66 -0.21 4.87 -6.55
CA ALA A 66 0.89 4.02 -6.14
C ALA A 66 2.08 4.90 -5.72
N GLY A 67 2.73 4.57 -4.61
CA GLY A 67 3.84 5.38 -4.11
C GLY A 67 4.74 4.63 -3.13
N ASP A 68 5.98 5.08 -3.04
CA ASP A 68 7.00 4.55 -2.14
C ASP A 68 7.29 5.51 -0.99
N SER A 69 6.23 6.09 -0.40
CA SER A 69 6.27 7.12 0.68
C SER A 69 6.85 6.64 2.02
N TRP A 70 7.94 5.90 1.95
CA TRP A 70 8.86 5.50 2.99
C TRP A 70 10.05 6.47 2.95
N ASP A 71 10.31 7.17 4.05
CA ASP A 71 11.52 7.96 4.16
C ASP A 71 12.73 7.09 4.54
N ASP A 72 13.94 7.62 4.36
CA ASP A 72 15.20 6.96 4.75
C ASP A 72 15.29 6.67 6.27
N VAL A 73 14.34 7.20 7.05
CA VAL A 73 14.24 7.09 8.51
C VAL A 73 13.26 5.98 8.93
N GLY A 74 12.48 5.45 7.99
CA GLY A 74 11.71 4.22 8.14
C GLY A 74 10.42 4.33 8.93
N GLU A 75 9.87 5.52 9.14
CA GLU A 75 8.63 5.66 9.91
C GLU A 75 7.72 6.77 9.39
N LYS A 76 6.82 6.38 8.49
CA LYS A 76 5.45 6.90 8.55
C LYS A 76 4.46 5.75 8.69
N HIS A 77 4.04 5.54 9.95
CA HIS A 77 2.76 4.95 10.34
C HIS A 77 2.54 3.43 10.28
N SER A 78 3.57 2.59 10.15
CA SER A 78 3.36 1.14 10.30
C SER A 78 4.54 0.43 10.95
N HIS A 79 4.31 -0.22 12.10
CA HIS A 79 5.28 -1.05 12.82
C HIS A 79 5.53 -2.38 12.07
N VAL A 80 5.95 -2.31 10.81
CA VAL A 80 6.14 -3.49 9.96
C VAL A 80 7.63 -3.70 9.73
N PHE A 81 8.08 -4.94 9.93
CA PHE A 81 9.46 -5.31 9.66
C PHE A 81 9.72 -5.30 8.15
N VAL A 82 10.72 -4.51 7.71
CA VAL A 82 11.16 -4.45 6.31
C VAL A 82 12.57 -5.06 6.21
N PRO A 83 12.76 -6.16 5.45
CA PRO A 83 14.09 -6.72 5.23
C PRO A 83 15.03 -5.75 4.50
N THR A 84 16.34 -5.88 4.74
CA THR A 84 17.36 -5.12 4.03
C THR A 84 17.24 -5.32 2.51
N GLY A 85 17.25 -4.21 1.75
CA GLY A 85 17.14 -4.23 0.29
C GLY A 85 15.71 -4.28 -0.24
N MET A 86 14.70 -4.19 0.64
CA MET A 86 13.30 -4.06 0.27
C MET A 86 12.74 -2.74 0.77
N LYS A 87 11.61 -2.34 0.19
CA LYS A 87 10.83 -1.18 0.62
C LYS A 87 9.34 -1.51 0.63
N PRO A 88 8.55 -0.87 1.51
CA PRO A 88 7.11 -0.91 1.40
C PRO A 88 6.63 0.00 0.27
N LEU A 89 5.69 -0.51 -0.52
CA LEU A 89 4.96 0.24 -1.52
C LEU A 89 3.49 0.30 -1.12
N PHE A 90 2.93 1.50 -1.17
CA PHE A 90 1.55 1.78 -0.82
C PHE A 90 0.71 1.93 -2.09
N PHE A 91 -0.45 1.29 -2.06
CA PHE A 91 -1.42 1.28 -3.15
C PHE A 91 -2.78 1.66 -2.58
N TRP A 92 -3.29 2.81 -3.00
CA TRP A 92 -4.53 3.38 -2.50
C TRP A 92 -5.68 3.11 -3.46
N TYR A 93 -6.81 2.71 -2.89
CA TYR A 93 -8.08 2.47 -3.55
C TYR A 93 -9.11 3.35 -2.84
N ASP A 94 -9.57 4.39 -3.53
CA ASP A 94 -10.76 5.18 -3.22
C ASP A 94 -11.69 5.16 -4.46
#